data_AF-I7BT57-F1
#
_entry.id   AF-I7BT57-F1
#
_cell.length_a   1.000
_cell.length_b   1.000
_cell.length_c   1.000
_cell.angle_alpha   90.00
_cell.angle_beta   90.00
_cell.angle_gamma   90.00
#
_symmetry.space_group_name_H-M   'P 1'
#
loop_
_entity.id
_entity.type
_entity.pdbx_description
1 polymer ?
#
loop_
_entity_poly.entity_id
_entity_poly.type
_entity_poly.pdbx_seq_one_letter_code
_entity_poly.pdbx_strand_id
1 'polypeptide(L)'
;MTDSDSLVTERAFASTYDGGDYDNTWSAVKQYRRAVTFSVDNPETSIGDIASAADAPTERIRSWVDNGAVPPVIQGLYSSHAHDWIGVTYDNLTPLNVLVANVYSGGTIHTNYTPKFTLNDDGHDATVIKALELAGSGYRTEESGTSQAVVPGEDAIALGRVLTVLGAPMGRKTEIEGLSLPWYLDDAPESVRKRFVDSYLENRALTDPTTDSIQIMEDRSQSYREELAELIESVTGERVTVGDESVTLSAEASRALGYERA
;
A
#
# COMPACT_ATOMS: atom_id res chain seq x y z
N MET A 1 -14.85 -18.04 -3.09
CA MET A 1 -14.03 -17.09 -3.86
C MET A 1 -12.66 -17.73 -4.01
N THR A 2 -12.20 -17.92 -5.24
CA THR A 2 -10.86 -18.46 -5.53
C THR A 2 -9.82 -17.37 -5.31
N ASP A 3 -8.62 -17.72 -4.85
CA ASP A 3 -7.44 -16.85 -4.64
C ASP A 3 -7.04 -15.97 -5.87
N SER A 4 -7.68 -16.17 -7.04
CA SER A 4 -7.32 -15.59 -8.33
C SER A 4 -7.66 -14.10 -8.49
N ASP A 5 -8.56 -13.54 -7.69
CA ASP A 5 -9.00 -12.14 -7.81
C ASP A 5 -8.45 -11.24 -6.69
N SER A 6 -7.64 -11.81 -5.78
CA SER A 6 -7.06 -11.07 -4.67
C SER A 6 -5.87 -10.23 -5.11
N LEU A 7 -5.91 -8.94 -4.80
CA LEU A 7 -4.82 -7.99 -5.04
C LEU A 7 -3.71 -8.11 -3.99
N VAL A 8 -4.01 -8.66 -2.81
CA VAL A 8 -3.04 -8.89 -1.73
C VAL A 8 -3.19 -10.30 -1.21
N THR A 9 -2.27 -11.17 -1.63
CA THR A 9 -2.22 -12.56 -1.16
C THR A 9 -1.32 -12.69 0.07
N GLU A 10 -1.56 -13.71 0.90
CA GLU A 10 -0.66 -14.02 2.03
C GLU A 10 0.78 -14.24 1.58
N ARG A 11 0.96 -14.86 0.40
CA ARG A 11 2.27 -15.13 -0.17
C ARG A 11 2.99 -13.84 -0.55
N ALA A 12 2.31 -12.93 -1.26
CA ALA A 12 2.89 -11.65 -1.64
C ALA A 12 3.23 -10.81 -0.40
N PHE A 13 2.34 -10.79 0.60
CA PHE A 13 2.61 -10.15 1.89
C PHE A 13 3.82 -10.76 2.61
N ALA A 14 3.89 -12.10 2.70
CA ALA A 14 5.01 -12.80 3.34
C ALA A 14 6.34 -12.50 2.65
N SER A 15 6.36 -12.40 1.32
CA SER A 15 7.58 -12.08 0.57
C SER A 15 8.17 -10.70 0.88
N THR A 16 7.40 -9.77 1.45
CA THR A 16 7.96 -8.49 1.93
C THR A 16 8.97 -8.68 3.09
N TYR A 17 8.94 -9.83 3.78
CA TYR A 17 9.87 -10.16 4.87
C TYR A 17 11.10 -10.94 4.40
N ASP A 18 11.18 -11.31 3.12
CA ASP A 18 12.31 -12.05 2.57
C ASP A 18 13.63 -11.27 2.73
N GLY A 19 14.72 -12.00 2.98
CA GLY A 19 16.04 -11.41 3.28
C GLY A 19 16.23 -10.98 4.74
N GLY A 20 15.20 -11.16 5.59
CA GLY A 20 15.30 -11.07 7.04
C GLY A 20 15.74 -12.39 7.68
N ASP A 21 14.97 -12.87 8.65
CA ASP A 21 15.24 -14.15 9.37
C ASP A 21 15.09 -15.40 8.48
N TYR A 22 14.50 -15.25 7.28
CA TYR A 22 14.22 -16.33 6.36
C TYR A 22 14.56 -15.92 4.92
N ASP A 23 15.24 -16.82 4.19
CA ASP A 23 15.48 -16.66 2.74
C ASP A 23 14.17 -16.74 1.93
N ASN A 24 13.23 -17.57 2.40
CA ASN A 24 11.89 -17.71 1.84
C ASN A 24 10.88 -17.75 2.97
N THR A 25 10.28 -16.60 3.24
CA THR A 25 9.38 -16.39 4.37
C THR A 25 8.07 -17.16 4.19
N TRP A 26 7.57 -17.32 2.95
CA TRP A 26 6.36 -18.11 2.72
C TRP A 26 6.54 -19.58 3.11
N SER A 27 7.72 -20.15 2.87
CA SER A 27 8.04 -21.49 3.36
C SER A 27 8.05 -21.56 4.88
N ALA A 28 8.58 -20.54 5.56
CA ALA A 28 8.53 -20.44 7.01
C ALA A 28 7.10 -20.33 7.55
N VAL A 29 6.21 -19.60 6.88
CA VAL A 29 4.78 -19.50 7.24
C VAL A 29 4.12 -20.88 7.18
N LYS A 30 4.32 -21.64 6.09
CA LYS A 30 3.78 -22.99 5.96
C LYS A 30 4.31 -23.94 7.03
N GLN A 31 5.62 -23.89 7.29
CA GLN A 31 6.27 -24.69 8.34
C GLN A 31 5.69 -24.37 9.72
N TYR A 32 5.55 -23.09 10.06
CA TYR A 32 4.98 -22.65 11.33
C TYR A 32 3.57 -23.18 11.52
N ARG A 33 2.68 -22.95 10.54
CA ARG A 33 1.30 -23.42 10.59
C ARG A 33 1.23 -24.94 10.75
N ARG A 34 2.01 -25.68 9.96
CA ARG A 34 2.06 -27.15 10.04
C ARG A 34 2.55 -27.62 11.40
N ALA A 35 3.58 -26.99 11.96
CA ALA A 35 4.12 -27.34 13.28
C ALA A 35 3.10 -27.11 14.39
N VAL A 36 2.48 -25.92 14.44
CA VAL A 36 1.51 -25.55 15.47
C VAL A 36 0.24 -26.41 15.38
N THR A 37 -0.31 -26.61 14.18
CA THR A 37 -1.47 -27.48 14.01
C THR A 37 -1.14 -28.92 14.43
N PHE A 38 0.00 -29.46 13.98
CA PHE A 38 0.39 -30.82 14.31
C PHE A 38 0.66 -31.01 15.80
N SER A 39 1.26 -30.03 16.49
CA SER A 39 1.50 -30.11 17.94
C SER A 39 0.21 -30.04 18.75
N VAL A 40 -0.78 -29.24 18.31
CA VAL A 40 -2.11 -29.20 18.94
C VAL A 40 -2.85 -30.51 18.75
N ASP A 41 -2.80 -31.09 17.55
CA ASP A 41 -3.48 -32.36 17.23
C ASP A 41 -2.78 -33.58 17.89
N ASN A 42 -1.49 -33.47 18.24
CA ASN A 42 -0.68 -34.57 18.76
C ASN A 42 0.17 -34.14 19.99
N PRO A 43 -0.45 -33.83 21.14
CA PRO A 43 0.20 -33.15 22.26
C PRO A 43 1.35 -33.92 22.93
N GLU A 44 1.36 -35.25 22.83
CA GLU A 44 2.39 -36.13 23.42
C GLU A 44 3.58 -36.40 22.47
N THR A 45 3.58 -35.80 21.28
CA THR A 45 4.59 -36.07 20.25
C THR A 45 5.89 -35.32 20.51
N SER A 46 7.02 -35.95 20.20
CA SER A 46 8.33 -35.33 20.40
C SER A 46 8.57 -34.16 19.43
N ILE A 47 9.38 -33.18 19.84
CA ILE A 47 9.80 -32.07 18.96
C ILE A 47 10.48 -32.55 17.68
N GLY A 48 11.18 -33.69 17.71
CA GLY A 48 11.82 -34.28 16.53
C GLY A 48 10.81 -34.78 15.50
N ASP A 49 9.70 -35.35 15.96
CA ASP A 49 8.62 -35.81 15.10
C ASP A 49 7.81 -34.63 14.55
N ILE A 50 7.57 -33.58 15.37
CA ILE A 50 6.93 -32.33 14.91
C ILE A 50 7.81 -31.66 13.85
N ALA A 51 9.13 -31.61 14.04
CA ALA A 51 10.07 -31.07 13.06
C ALA A 51 10.08 -31.83 11.74
N SER A 52 10.05 -33.17 11.81
CA SER A 52 9.95 -34.03 10.63
C SER A 52 8.61 -33.84 9.91
N ALA A 53 7.52 -33.72 10.66
CA ALA A 53 6.20 -33.43 10.10
C ALA A 53 6.18 -32.03 9.46
N ALA A 54 6.67 -31.00 10.14
CA ALA A 54 6.64 -29.62 9.65
C ALA A 54 7.63 -29.34 8.50
N ASP A 55 8.58 -30.25 8.23
CA ASP A 55 9.72 -30.03 7.33
C ASP A 55 10.53 -28.79 7.73
N ALA A 56 10.89 -28.69 9.01
CA ALA A 56 11.56 -27.53 9.59
C ALA A 56 12.63 -27.94 10.62
N PRO A 57 13.64 -27.10 10.88
CA PRO A 57 14.68 -27.39 11.88
C PRO A 57 14.09 -27.57 13.29
N THR A 58 14.58 -28.57 14.03
CA THR A 58 14.15 -28.88 15.41
C THR A 58 14.24 -27.68 16.36
N GLU A 59 15.28 -26.87 16.25
CA GLU A 59 15.47 -25.66 17.06
C GLU A 59 14.37 -24.61 16.81
N ARG A 60 13.98 -24.46 15.53
CA ARG A 60 12.91 -23.56 15.12
C ARG A 60 11.57 -24.03 15.68
N ILE A 61 11.28 -25.33 15.60
CA ILE A 61 10.07 -25.91 16.19
C ILE A 61 10.03 -25.73 17.70
N ARG A 62 11.14 -25.97 18.41
CA ARG A 62 11.22 -25.72 19.85
C ARG A 62 10.86 -24.27 20.18
N SER A 63 11.40 -23.32 19.40
CA SER A 63 11.08 -21.91 19.58
C SER A 63 9.58 -21.62 19.42
N TRP A 64 8.94 -22.20 18.41
CA TRP A 64 7.52 -21.95 18.11
C TRP A 64 6.55 -22.66 19.06
N VAL A 65 6.82 -23.93 19.37
CA VAL A 65 5.90 -24.81 20.11
C VAL A 65 6.15 -24.74 21.61
N ASP A 66 7.41 -24.88 22.06
CA ASP A 66 7.72 -24.89 23.51
C ASP A 66 7.78 -23.47 24.08
N ASN A 67 8.40 -22.54 23.34
CA ASN A 67 8.58 -21.17 23.81
C ASN A 67 7.46 -20.22 23.37
N GLY A 68 6.50 -20.69 22.55
CA GLY A 68 5.39 -19.89 22.04
C GLY A 68 5.81 -18.73 21.14
N ALA A 69 7.02 -18.76 20.56
CA ALA A 69 7.50 -17.68 19.71
C ALA A 69 6.71 -17.63 18.40
N VAL A 70 6.15 -16.48 18.08
CA VAL A 70 5.39 -16.26 16.84
C VAL A 70 6.26 -15.45 15.87
N PRO A 71 6.57 -15.96 14.66
CA PRO A 71 7.34 -15.22 13.68
C PRO A 71 6.71 -13.84 13.34
N PRO A 72 7.51 -12.78 13.11
CA PRO A 72 6.97 -11.45 12.78
C PRO A 72 6.03 -11.44 11.57
N VAL A 73 6.31 -12.27 10.55
CA VAL A 73 5.42 -12.46 9.39
C VAL A 73 4.06 -13.05 9.77
N ILE A 74 4.02 -13.97 10.75
CA ILE A 74 2.77 -14.58 11.22
C ILE A 74 1.96 -13.54 11.98
N GLN A 75 2.60 -12.74 12.85
CA GLN A 75 1.94 -11.62 13.53
C GLN A 75 1.38 -10.62 12.51
N GLY A 76 2.18 -10.23 11.51
CA GLY A 76 1.74 -9.33 10.45
C GLY A 76 0.59 -9.89 9.61
N LEU A 77 0.59 -11.19 9.32
CA LEU A 77 -0.54 -11.85 8.65
C LEU A 77 -1.79 -11.85 9.53
N TYR A 78 -1.68 -12.10 10.84
CA TYR A 78 -2.83 -12.03 11.75
C TYR A 78 -3.43 -10.63 11.81
N SER A 79 -2.60 -9.60 11.98
CA SER A 79 -3.08 -8.21 11.93
C SER A 79 -3.74 -7.90 10.59
N SER A 80 -3.10 -8.26 9.47
CA SER A 80 -3.62 -7.96 8.13
C SER A 80 -4.93 -8.68 7.82
N HIS A 81 -5.13 -9.90 8.34
CA HIS A 81 -6.42 -10.59 8.27
C HIS A 81 -7.48 -9.95 9.16
N ALA A 82 -7.10 -9.48 10.35
CA ALA A 82 -8.05 -8.82 11.27
C ALA A 82 -8.63 -7.52 10.70
N HIS A 83 -7.89 -6.86 9.80
CA HIS A 83 -8.33 -5.65 9.08
C HIS A 83 -8.85 -5.92 7.66
N ASP A 84 -9.03 -7.19 7.26
CA ASP A 84 -9.47 -7.59 5.92
C ASP A 84 -8.57 -7.05 4.76
N TRP A 85 -7.28 -6.83 5.03
CA TRP A 85 -6.31 -6.36 4.02
C TRP A 85 -5.81 -7.48 3.12
N ILE A 86 -5.76 -8.72 3.62
CA ILE A 86 -5.45 -9.91 2.82
C ILE A 86 -6.72 -10.36 2.12
N GLY A 87 -6.64 -10.71 0.83
CA GLY A 87 -7.81 -11.11 0.06
C GLY A 87 -8.58 -9.93 -0.53
N VAL A 88 -8.09 -8.70 -0.38
CA VAL A 88 -8.73 -7.49 -0.90
C VAL A 88 -8.88 -7.57 -2.42
N THR A 89 -10.03 -7.13 -2.92
CA THR A 89 -10.41 -7.07 -4.33
C THR A 89 -10.80 -5.64 -4.68
N TYR A 90 -11.11 -5.33 -5.94
CA TYR A 90 -11.54 -3.98 -6.31
C TYR A 90 -12.78 -3.48 -5.55
N ASP A 91 -13.66 -4.37 -5.10
CA ASP A 91 -14.90 -4.01 -4.38
C ASP A 91 -14.62 -3.38 -3.01
N ASN A 92 -13.54 -3.76 -2.34
CA ASN A 92 -13.17 -3.28 -1.01
C ASN A 92 -11.80 -2.57 -0.96
N LEU A 93 -11.14 -2.36 -2.11
CA LEU A 93 -9.83 -1.72 -2.19
C LEU A 93 -9.83 -0.23 -1.81
N THR A 94 -10.98 0.46 -1.87
CA THR A 94 -11.06 1.93 -1.84
C THR A 94 -10.19 2.61 -0.78
N PRO A 95 -10.22 2.23 0.52
CA PRO A 95 -9.36 2.85 1.53
C PRO A 95 -7.86 2.65 1.22
N LEU A 96 -7.46 1.43 0.87
CA LEU A 96 -6.07 1.12 0.52
C LEU A 96 -5.64 1.85 -0.76
N ASN A 97 -6.49 1.94 -1.78
CA ASN A 97 -6.24 2.68 -3.02
C ASN A 97 -5.92 4.16 -2.73
N VAL A 98 -6.72 4.81 -1.86
CA VAL A 98 -6.47 6.18 -1.42
C VAL A 98 -5.13 6.28 -0.71
N LEU A 99 -4.79 5.34 0.17
CA LEU A 99 -3.50 5.34 0.87
C LEU A 99 -2.34 5.16 -0.11
N VAL A 100 -2.44 4.26 -1.10
CA VAL A 100 -1.42 4.09 -2.14
C VAL A 100 -1.26 5.39 -2.93
N ALA A 101 -2.35 6.02 -3.39
CA ALA A 101 -2.30 7.31 -4.08
C ALA A 101 -1.58 8.38 -3.25
N ASN A 102 -1.92 8.47 -1.95
CA ASN A 102 -1.27 9.38 -1.01
C ASN A 102 0.20 9.03 -0.78
N VAL A 103 0.59 7.75 -0.80
CA VAL A 103 2.01 7.37 -0.80
C VAL A 103 2.68 7.97 -2.03
N TYR A 104 2.10 7.94 -3.22
CA TYR A 104 2.70 8.52 -4.43
C TYR A 104 2.72 10.06 -4.43
N SER A 105 1.68 10.72 -3.94
CA SER A 105 1.50 12.16 -4.10
C SER A 105 2.05 13.00 -2.93
N GLY A 106 1.79 12.61 -1.67
CA GLY A 106 2.12 13.43 -0.48
C GLY A 106 2.81 12.68 0.66
N GLY A 107 3.06 11.39 0.51
CA GLY A 107 3.58 10.50 1.55
C GLY A 107 4.86 9.76 1.17
N THR A 108 5.27 8.88 2.09
CA THR A 108 6.38 7.94 1.93
C THR A 108 6.12 6.69 2.75
N ILE A 109 6.67 5.55 2.31
CA ILE A 109 6.84 4.38 3.16
C ILE A 109 8.33 4.31 3.51
N HIS A 110 8.65 4.37 4.80
CA HIS A 110 10.03 4.24 5.26
C HIS A 110 10.57 2.82 5.03
N THR A 111 11.90 2.65 5.07
CA THR A 111 12.55 1.35 4.83
C THR A 111 12.18 0.27 5.86
N ASN A 112 11.65 0.67 7.02
CA ASN A 112 11.07 -0.22 8.04
C ASN A 112 9.58 -0.53 7.78
N TYR A 113 9.05 -0.20 6.61
CA TYR A 113 7.64 -0.32 6.20
C TYR A 113 6.66 0.54 6.99
N THR A 114 7.08 1.63 7.64
CA THR A 114 6.13 2.56 8.27
C THR A 114 5.67 3.61 7.26
N PRO A 115 4.37 3.69 6.92
CA PRO A 115 3.82 4.77 6.11
C PRO A 115 3.78 6.08 6.89
N LYS A 116 4.00 7.18 6.18
CA LYS A 116 3.83 8.54 6.68
C LYS A 116 3.25 9.42 5.58
N PHE A 117 2.25 10.22 5.92
CA PHE A 117 1.52 11.06 4.99
C PHE A 117 1.57 12.52 5.42
N THR A 118 1.95 13.42 4.52
CA THR A 118 1.89 14.86 4.79
C THR A 118 0.45 15.33 4.60
N LEU A 119 -0.04 16.16 5.51
CA LEU A 119 -1.34 16.82 5.36
C LEU A 119 -1.14 18.15 4.64
N ASN A 120 -2.02 18.46 3.70
CA ASN A 120 -2.13 19.78 3.10
C ASN A 120 -2.93 20.72 4.03
N ASP A 121 -3.16 21.95 3.57
CA ASP A 121 -3.86 22.99 4.35
C ASP A 121 -5.29 22.59 4.78
N ASP A 122 -5.87 21.54 4.20
CA ASP A 122 -7.18 20.97 4.54
C ASP A 122 -7.21 20.25 5.91
N GLY A 123 -6.07 20.04 6.56
CA GLY A 123 -5.99 19.58 7.94
C GLY A 123 -6.78 18.28 8.22
N HIS A 124 -7.56 18.26 9.31
CA HIS A 124 -8.24 17.06 9.84
C HIS A 124 -9.33 16.49 8.91
N ASP A 125 -9.73 17.20 7.84
CA ASP A 125 -10.70 16.71 6.86
C ASP A 125 -10.08 15.94 5.68
N ALA A 126 -8.76 15.80 5.67
CA ALA A 126 -8.00 15.16 4.61
C ALA A 126 -8.46 13.71 4.34
N THR A 127 -8.65 13.38 3.06
CA THR A 127 -9.09 12.06 2.59
C THR A 127 -8.19 10.92 3.10
N VAL A 128 -6.90 11.19 3.32
CA VAL A 128 -5.95 10.23 3.89
C VAL A 128 -6.29 9.80 5.32
N ILE A 129 -6.81 10.71 6.15
CA ILE A 129 -7.22 10.39 7.53
C ILE A 129 -8.43 9.45 7.51
N LYS A 130 -9.45 9.79 6.71
CA LYS A 130 -10.63 8.96 6.51
C LYS A 130 -10.25 7.58 5.97
N ALA A 131 -9.28 7.50 5.06
CA ALA A 131 -8.79 6.24 4.53
C ALA A 131 -8.07 5.38 5.60
N LEU A 132 -7.29 5.98 6.49
CA LEU A 132 -6.66 5.29 7.61
C LEU A 132 -7.70 4.73 8.61
N GLU A 133 -8.74 5.50 8.90
CA GLU A 133 -9.86 5.07 9.76
C GLU A 133 -10.66 3.92 9.11
N LEU A 134 -11.03 4.07 7.83
CA LEU A 134 -11.78 3.04 7.09
C LEU A 134 -10.95 1.77 6.85
N ALA A 135 -9.62 1.89 6.78
CA ALA A 135 -8.73 0.74 6.73
C ALA A 135 -8.56 0.04 8.09
N GLY A 136 -9.13 0.57 9.18
CA GLY A 136 -9.07 -0.04 10.52
C GLY A 136 -7.81 0.28 11.33
N SER A 137 -6.81 0.93 10.72
CA SER A 137 -5.55 1.27 11.39
C SER A 137 -5.63 2.53 12.26
N GLY A 138 -6.61 3.40 12.00
CA GLY A 138 -6.68 4.72 12.62
C GLY A 138 -5.40 5.53 12.35
N TYR A 139 -5.19 6.63 13.09
CA TYR A 139 -4.05 7.50 12.84
C TYR A 139 -3.52 8.17 14.11
N ARG A 140 -2.28 8.65 14.01
CA ARG A 140 -1.67 9.58 14.96
C ARG A 140 -1.06 10.74 14.19
N THR A 141 -1.24 11.95 14.72
CA THR A 141 -0.61 13.15 14.17
C THR A 141 0.83 13.24 14.66
N GLU A 142 1.72 13.63 13.77
CA GLU A 142 3.12 13.96 14.05
C GLU A 142 3.46 15.33 13.45
N GLU A 143 4.27 16.11 14.17
CA GLU A 143 4.83 17.33 13.61
C GLU A 143 5.89 16.98 12.56
N SER A 144 5.82 17.60 11.39
CA SER A 144 6.73 17.34 10.28
C SER A 144 7.27 18.66 9.72
N GLY A 145 8.19 19.27 10.47
CA GLY A 145 8.73 20.58 10.13
C GLY A 145 7.66 21.67 10.24
N THR A 146 7.34 22.32 9.12
CA THR A 146 6.31 23.37 9.05
C THR A 146 4.90 22.84 8.73
N SER A 147 4.77 21.54 8.45
CA SER A 147 3.51 20.89 8.08
C SER A 147 3.12 19.82 9.10
N GLN A 148 1.84 19.49 9.17
CA GLN A 148 1.37 18.33 9.92
C GLN A 148 1.50 17.08 9.06
N ALA A 149 1.84 15.96 9.70
CA ALA A 149 1.82 14.65 9.08
C ALA A 149 0.99 13.68 9.93
N VAL A 150 0.54 12.61 9.30
CA VAL A 150 -0.12 11.50 10.00
C VAL A 150 0.59 10.19 9.69
N VAL A 151 0.61 9.33 10.70
CA VAL A 151 1.09 7.94 10.61
C VAL A 151 -0.05 7.01 11.04
N PRO A 152 -0.07 5.76 10.57
CA PRO A 152 -1.08 4.81 11.01
C PRO A 152 -1.00 4.56 12.53
N GLY A 153 -2.16 4.43 13.17
CA GLY A 153 -2.29 4.32 14.63
C GLY A 153 -1.91 2.94 15.15
N GLU A 154 -2.42 1.90 14.48
CA GLU A 154 -2.27 0.48 14.80
C GLU A 154 -1.70 -0.28 13.60
N ASP A 155 -0.93 -1.34 13.86
CA ASP A 155 -0.41 -2.25 12.81
C ASP A 155 0.32 -1.55 11.63
N ALA A 156 0.92 -0.38 11.88
CA ALA A 156 1.47 0.49 10.84
C ALA A 156 2.47 -0.22 9.91
N ILE A 157 3.32 -1.11 10.45
CA ILE A 157 4.28 -1.89 9.67
C ILE A 157 3.58 -2.91 8.75
N ALA A 158 2.52 -3.57 9.24
CA ALA A 158 1.75 -4.50 8.44
C ALA A 158 1.00 -3.76 7.33
N LEU A 159 0.38 -2.61 7.64
CA LEU A 159 -0.27 -1.77 6.64
C LEU A 159 0.73 -1.32 5.56
N GLY A 160 1.92 -0.83 5.94
CA GLY A 160 2.91 -0.42 4.95
C GLY A 160 3.36 -1.55 4.03
N ARG A 161 3.49 -2.78 4.54
CA ARG A 161 3.77 -3.97 3.72
C ARG A 161 2.63 -4.29 2.75
N VAL A 162 1.38 -4.18 3.19
CA VAL A 162 0.20 -4.30 2.33
C VAL A 162 0.24 -3.27 1.20
N LEU A 163 0.51 -2.00 1.52
CA LEU A 163 0.63 -0.94 0.52
C LEU A 163 1.76 -1.23 -0.47
N THR A 164 2.90 -1.75 0.00
CA THR A 164 4.01 -2.17 -0.88
C THR A 164 3.62 -3.32 -1.81
N VAL A 165 2.84 -4.31 -1.35
CA VAL A 165 2.29 -5.37 -2.23
C VAL A 165 1.39 -4.79 -3.32
N LEU A 166 0.60 -3.78 -2.96
CA LEU A 166 -0.22 -3.00 -3.89
C LEU A 166 0.63 -2.07 -4.79
N GLY A 167 1.95 -2.10 -4.73
CA GLY A 167 2.84 -1.33 -5.60
C GLY A 167 3.27 0.02 -5.04
N ALA A 168 2.91 0.37 -3.80
CA ALA A 168 3.37 1.63 -3.20
C ALA A 168 4.90 1.64 -3.00
N PRO A 169 5.61 2.67 -3.50
CA PRO A 169 7.07 2.72 -3.44
C PRO A 169 7.56 3.00 -2.02
N MET A 170 8.69 2.38 -1.66
CA MET A 170 9.41 2.65 -0.42
C MET A 170 10.53 3.67 -0.65
N GLY A 171 10.72 4.57 0.31
CA GLY A 171 11.79 5.57 0.29
C GLY A 171 11.50 6.78 -0.60
N ARG A 172 12.57 7.35 -1.16
CA ARG A 172 12.51 8.57 -1.98
C ARG A 172 12.24 8.22 -3.43
N LYS A 173 11.06 8.59 -3.91
CA LYS A 173 10.57 8.26 -5.27
C LYS A 173 11.47 8.76 -6.40
N THR A 174 12.14 9.89 -6.22
CA THR A 174 13.06 10.46 -7.22
C THR A 174 14.36 9.66 -7.35
N GLU A 175 14.67 8.80 -6.38
CA GLU A 175 15.86 7.94 -6.36
C GLU A 175 15.54 6.50 -6.82
N ILE A 176 14.27 6.20 -7.12
CA ILE A 176 13.84 4.86 -7.56
C ILE A 176 13.96 4.77 -9.08
N GLU A 177 14.92 3.98 -9.55
CA GLU A 177 15.03 3.64 -10.97
C GLU A 177 13.82 2.81 -11.40
N GLY A 178 13.21 3.18 -12.54
CA GLY A 178 12.06 2.44 -13.09
C GLY A 178 10.79 2.53 -12.25
N LEU A 179 10.60 3.60 -11.48
CA LEU A 179 9.35 3.86 -10.77
C LEU A 179 8.17 3.89 -11.76
N SER A 180 7.17 3.06 -11.52
CA SER A 180 5.91 3.01 -12.25
C SER A 180 4.72 3.26 -11.33
N LEU A 181 3.54 3.47 -11.91
CA LEU A 181 2.28 3.44 -11.17
C LEU A 181 1.94 2.03 -10.63
N PRO A 182 1.01 1.91 -9.66
CA PRO A 182 0.57 0.63 -9.14
C PRO A 182 0.02 -0.30 -10.23
N TRP A 183 0.55 -1.52 -10.28
CA TRP A 183 0.21 -2.53 -11.30
C TRP A 183 -1.29 -2.84 -11.41
N TYR A 184 -2.04 -2.73 -10.30
CA TYR A 184 -3.47 -3.07 -10.30
C TYR A 184 -4.32 -2.05 -11.05
N LEU A 185 -3.80 -0.86 -11.37
CA LEU A 185 -4.57 0.19 -12.05
C LEU A 185 -4.82 -0.11 -13.53
N ASP A 186 -3.97 -0.92 -14.16
CA ASP A 186 -4.09 -1.28 -15.57
C ASP A 186 -5.46 -1.95 -15.85
N ASP A 187 -5.82 -2.92 -15.01
CA ASP A 187 -7.07 -3.69 -15.10
C ASP A 187 -8.17 -3.16 -14.16
N ALA A 188 -7.92 -2.07 -13.42
CA ALA A 188 -8.87 -1.55 -12.45
C ALA A 188 -10.14 -0.99 -13.13
N PRO A 189 -11.32 -1.16 -12.49
CA PRO A 189 -12.51 -0.42 -12.87
C PRO A 189 -12.26 1.09 -12.86
N GLU A 190 -12.95 1.82 -13.74
CA GLU A 190 -12.82 3.27 -13.86
C GLU A 190 -13.01 4.00 -12.52
N SER A 191 -13.93 3.55 -11.67
CA SER A 191 -14.15 4.12 -10.34
C SER A 191 -12.93 4.04 -9.42
N VAL A 192 -12.15 2.96 -9.51
CA VAL A 192 -10.91 2.76 -8.73
C VAL A 192 -9.80 3.67 -9.28
N ARG A 193 -9.64 3.73 -10.61
CA ARG A 193 -8.68 4.65 -11.26
C ARG A 193 -9.00 6.10 -10.93
N LYS A 194 -10.28 6.50 -11.05
CA LYS A 194 -10.73 7.84 -10.70
C LYS A 194 -10.43 8.18 -9.25
N ARG A 195 -10.72 7.26 -8.31
CA ARG A 195 -10.43 7.48 -6.89
C ARG A 195 -8.93 7.69 -6.64
N PHE A 196 -8.06 6.96 -7.34
CA PHE A 196 -6.62 7.16 -7.27
C PHE A 196 -6.23 8.55 -7.76
N VAL A 197 -6.73 8.95 -8.94
CA VAL A 197 -6.46 10.27 -9.54
C VAL A 197 -6.94 11.41 -8.64
N ASP A 198 -8.17 11.33 -8.11
CA ASP A 198 -8.73 12.34 -7.21
C ASP A 198 -7.79 12.55 -5.99
N SER A 199 -7.39 11.47 -5.31
CA SER A 199 -6.48 11.54 -4.16
C SER A 199 -5.05 11.96 -4.51
N TYR A 200 -4.61 11.71 -5.74
CA TYR A 200 -3.33 12.20 -6.23
C TYR A 200 -3.36 13.73 -6.39
N LEU A 201 -4.41 14.24 -7.04
CA LEU A 201 -4.60 15.65 -7.33
C LEU A 201 -4.83 16.48 -6.07
N GLU A 202 -5.55 15.97 -5.07
CA GLU A 202 -5.69 16.61 -3.74
C GLU A 202 -4.35 17.06 -3.15
N ASN A 203 -3.26 16.37 -3.48
CA ASN A 203 -1.92 16.63 -2.95
C ASN A 203 -0.98 17.38 -3.89
N ARG A 204 -1.30 17.46 -5.19
CA ARG A 204 -0.35 17.90 -6.22
C ARG A 204 -0.91 18.93 -7.20
N ALA A 205 -2.22 19.10 -7.24
CA ALA A 205 -2.86 20.02 -8.16
C ALA A 205 -2.53 21.47 -7.80
N LEU A 206 -2.00 22.20 -8.78
CA LEU A 206 -1.92 23.65 -8.79
C LEU A 206 -2.92 24.14 -9.84
N THR A 207 -3.97 24.82 -9.40
CA THR A 207 -4.98 25.37 -10.33
C THR A 207 -4.50 26.71 -10.87
N ASP A 208 -4.47 26.86 -12.20
CA ASP A 208 -4.24 28.16 -12.84
C ASP A 208 -5.56 28.95 -12.87
N PRO A 209 -5.65 30.08 -12.15
CA PRO A 209 -6.87 30.87 -12.08
C PRO A 209 -7.24 31.57 -13.40
N THR A 210 -6.39 31.54 -14.42
CA THR A 210 -6.63 32.21 -15.71
C THR A 210 -7.11 31.27 -16.80
N THR A 211 -6.73 29.99 -16.73
CA THR A 211 -7.02 28.99 -17.76
C THR A 211 -7.95 27.87 -17.30
N ASP A 212 -8.27 27.83 -15.99
CA ASP A 212 -9.00 26.72 -15.33
C ASP A 212 -8.36 25.34 -15.59
N SER A 213 -7.07 25.34 -15.94
CA SER A 213 -6.25 24.14 -16.09
C SER A 213 -5.64 23.74 -14.74
N ILE A 214 -5.34 22.45 -14.60
CA ILE A 214 -4.62 21.92 -13.44
C ILE A 214 -3.21 21.55 -13.88
N GLN A 215 -2.22 22.04 -13.15
CA GLN A 215 -0.83 21.66 -13.32
C GLN A 215 -0.36 20.82 -12.13
N ILE A 216 0.33 19.72 -12.41
CA ILE A 216 1.01 18.86 -11.45
C ILE A 216 2.51 19.08 -11.64
N MET A 217 3.21 19.54 -10.61
CA MET A 217 4.68 19.56 -10.62
C MET A 217 5.21 18.17 -10.28
N GLU A 218 6.02 17.61 -11.19
CA GLU A 218 6.50 16.23 -11.10
C GLU A 218 7.94 16.06 -11.62
N ASP A 219 8.87 15.97 -10.66
CA ASP A 219 10.30 15.82 -10.90
C ASP A 219 10.73 14.36 -11.20
N ARG A 220 9.78 13.41 -11.23
CA ARG A 220 10.06 12.00 -11.60
C ARG A 220 10.44 11.85 -13.07
N SER A 221 10.78 10.62 -13.48
CA SER A 221 11.18 10.36 -14.86
C SER A 221 10.08 10.75 -15.87
N GLN A 222 10.49 11.04 -17.11
CA GLN A 222 9.56 11.28 -18.21
C GLN A 222 8.58 10.11 -18.38
N SER A 223 9.05 8.86 -18.30
CA SER A 223 8.20 7.67 -18.39
C SER A 223 7.10 7.65 -17.33
N TYR A 224 7.41 8.04 -16.08
CA TYR A 224 6.42 8.12 -15.02
C TYR A 224 5.37 9.20 -15.29
N ARG A 225 5.79 10.36 -15.83
CA ARG A 225 4.85 11.43 -16.20
C ARG A 225 3.93 11.03 -17.36
N GLU A 226 4.45 10.25 -18.31
CA GLU A 226 3.67 9.67 -19.41
C GLU A 226 2.62 8.67 -18.87
N GLU A 227 3.02 7.74 -17.99
CA GLU A 227 2.09 6.82 -17.31
C GLU A 227 1.00 7.57 -16.52
N LEU A 228 1.38 8.64 -15.80
CA LEU A 228 0.42 9.46 -15.06
C LEU A 228 -0.55 10.18 -16.00
N ALA A 229 -0.07 10.71 -17.12
CA ALA A 229 -0.94 11.34 -18.12
C ALA A 229 -1.93 10.32 -18.70
N GLU A 230 -1.45 9.15 -19.13
CA GLU A 230 -2.30 8.07 -19.66
C GLU A 230 -3.37 7.63 -18.65
N LEU A 231 -3.01 7.49 -17.37
CA LEU A 231 -3.98 7.19 -16.32
C LEU A 231 -5.07 8.27 -16.22
N ILE A 232 -4.69 9.54 -16.20
CA ILE A 232 -5.64 10.65 -16.09
C ILE A 232 -6.54 10.71 -17.34
N GLU A 233 -5.97 10.61 -18.54
CA GLU A 233 -6.73 10.56 -19.80
C GLU A 233 -7.72 9.39 -19.82
N SER A 234 -7.34 8.23 -19.26
CA SER A 234 -8.22 7.05 -19.18
C SER A 234 -9.47 7.27 -18.30
N VAL A 235 -9.40 8.22 -17.37
CA VAL A 235 -10.49 8.55 -16.44
C VAL A 235 -11.31 9.74 -16.95
N THR A 236 -10.67 10.73 -17.56
CA THR A 236 -11.36 11.95 -18.00
C THR A 236 -11.90 11.84 -19.43
N GLY A 237 -11.27 11.02 -20.28
CA GLY A 237 -11.49 11.02 -21.73
C GLY A 237 -10.95 12.27 -22.43
N GLU A 238 -10.22 13.12 -21.70
CA GLU A 238 -9.77 14.44 -22.14
C GLU A 238 -8.25 14.53 -22.14
N ARG A 239 -7.71 15.43 -22.95
CA ARG A 239 -6.26 15.53 -23.19
C ARG A 239 -5.48 15.96 -21.94
N VAL A 240 -4.35 15.30 -21.72
CA VAL A 240 -3.32 15.67 -20.76
C VAL A 240 -1.99 15.90 -21.48
N THR A 241 -1.27 16.95 -21.12
CA THR A 241 0.01 17.30 -21.73
C THR A 241 1.16 17.04 -20.77
N VAL A 242 2.18 16.32 -21.23
CA VAL A 242 3.41 16.06 -20.46
C VAL A 242 4.48 17.09 -20.85
N GLY A 243 5.06 17.75 -19.86
CA GLY A 243 6.23 18.61 -20.00
C GLY A 243 7.47 18.04 -19.32
N ASP A 244 8.54 18.85 -19.30
CA ASP A 244 9.84 18.44 -18.76
C ASP A 244 9.83 18.17 -17.25
N GLU A 245 8.98 18.87 -16.49
CA GLU A 245 8.84 18.76 -15.02
C GLU A 245 7.38 18.87 -14.57
N SER A 246 6.42 18.72 -15.49
CA SER A 246 5.01 18.86 -15.16
C SER A 246 4.08 18.00 -16.02
N VAL A 247 2.89 17.77 -15.48
CA VAL A 247 1.74 17.17 -16.18
C VAL A 247 0.59 18.17 -16.10
N THR A 248 0.07 18.59 -17.25
CA THR A 248 -0.97 19.63 -17.35
C THR A 248 -2.27 19.05 -17.89
N LEU A 249 -3.33 19.15 -17.12
CA LEU A 249 -4.69 18.76 -17.48
C LEU A 249 -5.37 19.95 -18.17
N SER A 250 -6.07 19.70 -19.27
CA SER A 250 -6.89 20.75 -19.91
C SER A 250 -8.03 21.22 -18.99
N ALA A 251 -8.66 22.34 -19.35
CA ALA A 251 -9.86 22.81 -18.65
C ALA A 251 -11.00 21.80 -18.75
N GLU A 252 -11.16 21.09 -19.88
CA GLU A 252 -12.14 19.99 -20.03
C GLU A 252 -11.85 18.84 -19.05
N ALA A 253 -10.58 18.41 -18.94
CA ALA A 253 -10.18 17.35 -18.02
C ALA A 253 -10.42 17.76 -16.56
N SER A 254 -10.10 19.01 -16.21
CA SER A 254 -10.37 19.60 -14.89
C SER A 254 -11.86 19.53 -14.53
N ARG A 255 -12.73 19.93 -15.47
CA ARG A 255 -14.19 19.86 -15.33
C ARG A 255 -14.73 18.45 -15.19
N ALA A 256 -14.21 17.51 -15.98
CA ALA A 256 -14.59 16.10 -15.90
C ALA A 256 -14.33 15.49 -14.50
N LEU A 257 -13.32 16.01 -13.79
CA LEU A 257 -12.98 15.60 -12.43
C LEU A 257 -13.75 16.36 -11.33
N GLY A 258 -14.54 17.38 -11.71
CA GLY A 258 -15.31 18.19 -10.77
C GLY A 258 -14.55 19.36 -10.16
N TYR A 259 -13.38 19.72 -10.71
CA TYR A 259 -12.65 20.94 -10.36
C TYR A 259 -13.20 22.14 -11.17
N GLU A 260 -14.50 22.39 -11.05
CA GLU A 260 -15.12 23.60 -11.60
C GLU A 260 -15.07 24.75 -10.58
N ARG A 261 -14.89 25.97 -11.08
CA ARG A 261 -15.18 27.16 -10.28
C ARG A 261 -16.68 27.22 -9.97
N ALA A 262 -17.00 27.46 -8.70
CA ALA A 262 -18.33 27.89 -8.27
C ALA A 262 -18.67 29.29 -8.79
#